data_AF-A0A7C8MHV4-F1
#
_entry.id   AF-A0A7C8MHV4-F1
#
_cell.length_a   1.000
_cell.length_b   1.000
_cell.length_c   1.000
_cell.angle_alpha   90.00
_cell.angle_beta   90.00
_cell.angle_gamma   90.00
#
_symmetry.space_group_name_H-M   'P 1'
#
loop_
_entity.id
_entity.type
_entity.pdbx_description
1 polymer ?
#
loop_
_entity_poly.entity_id
_entity_poly.type
_entity_poly.pdbx_seq_one_letter_code
_entity_poly.pdbx_strand_id
1 'polypeptide(L)'
;MADKTTAKPARKPSPVKNGYLVFYNAVSAILWLTVLGRTVGVNVVRGPHLAYPAVGEFCKWTQTLAGMEVLHSLFGVVRAPFLTTFMQVFSRYAIVWGITDLFPQLGASPAYSSMLVAWSLTEVTRYSYFALTLSGWQPSALHWLRYHAFFVLYPLGISSEAWLIWRAVEPAQYAVHPLYSTILWSYVVFVYPPLETA
;
A
#
# COMPACT_ATOMS: atom_id res chain seq x y z
N MET A 1 21.43 15.08 44.70
CA MET A 1 21.20 16.06 43.61
C MET A 1 20.37 15.36 42.55
N ALA A 2 19.09 15.73 42.41
CA ALA A 2 18.19 15.10 41.45
C ALA A 2 18.38 15.74 40.07
N ASP A 3 18.74 14.91 39.09
CA ASP A 3 18.85 15.29 37.69
C ASP A 3 17.44 15.60 37.14
N LYS A 4 17.17 16.90 36.91
CA LYS A 4 15.94 17.35 36.25
C LYS A 4 16.13 17.14 34.76
N THR A 5 15.72 15.98 34.26
CA THR A 5 15.60 15.74 32.82
C THR A 5 14.63 16.76 32.23
N THR A 6 15.16 17.81 31.61
CA THR A 6 14.36 18.86 30.96
C THR A 6 13.63 18.26 29.77
N ALA A 7 12.34 17.98 29.93
CA ALA A 7 11.47 17.55 28.85
C ALA A 7 11.49 18.61 27.73
N LYS A 8 11.85 18.22 26.50
CA LYS A 8 11.82 19.10 25.34
C LYS A 8 10.39 19.67 25.17
N PRO A 9 10.24 20.99 24.94
CA PRO A 9 8.92 21.60 24.80
C PRO A 9 8.17 21.00 23.60
N ALA A 10 6.90 20.66 23.80
CA ALA A 10 6.02 20.17 22.75
C ALA A 10 5.88 21.24 21.65
N ARG A 11 6.30 20.91 20.43
CA ARG A 11 6.25 21.81 19.27
C ARG A 11 4.78 22.18 18.99
N LYS A 12 4.47 23.48 18.99
CA LYS A 12 3.11 24.01 18.72
C LYS A 12 2.60 23.50 17.34
N PRO A 13 1.30 23.18 17.22
CA PRO A 13 0.72 22.78 15.94
C PRO A 13 0.90 23.89 14.90
N SER A 14 1.34 23.53 13.70
CA SER A 14 1.53 24.46 12.58
C SER A 14 0.31 24.39 11.65
N PRO A 15 -0.48 25.47 11.52
CA PRO A 15 -1.69 25.47 10.68
C PRO A 15 -1.40 25.16 9.22
N VAL A 16 -0.31 25.70 8.66
CA VAL A 16 0.12 25.46 7.27
C VAL A 16 0.44 23.99 7.05
N LYS A 17 1.21 23.39 7.95
CA LYS A 17 1.53 21.97 7.90
C LYS A 17 0.27 21.10 7.98
N ASN A 18 -0.63 21.41 8.91
CA ASN A 18 -1.86 20.65 9.09
C ASN A 18 -2.75 20.76 7.85
N GLY A 19 -2.93 21.96 7.30
CA GLY A 19 -3.68 22.16 6.05
C GLY A 19 -3.10 21.39 4.87
N TYR A 20 -1.77 21.42 4.70
CA TYR A 20 -1.09 20.62 3.69
C TYR A 20 -1.34 19.11 3.87
N LEU A 21 -1.22 18.59 5.10
CA LEU A 21 -1.45 17.18 5.36
C LEU A 21 -2.91 16.78 5.18
N VAL A 22 -3.87 17.64 5.56
CA VAL A 22 -5.30 17.41 5.29
C VAL A 22 -5.52 17.29 3.78
N PHE A 23 -5.00 18.23 2.99
CA PHE A 23 -5.10 18.20 1.53
C PHE A 23 -4.48 16.92 0.94
N TYR A 24 -3.25 16.60 1.32
CA TYR A 24 -2.55 15.39 0.86
C TYR A 24 -3.37 14.13 1.15
N ASN A 25 -3.85 13.96 2.39
CA ASN A 25 -4.63 12.80 2.77
C ASN A 25 -6.00 12.78 2.05
N ALA A 26 -6.67 13.91 1.88
CA ALA A 26 -7.94 13.97 1.15
C ALA A 26 -7.79 13.57 -0.33
N VAL A 27 -6.75 14.08 -1.01
CA VAL A 27 -6.44 13.71 -2.39
C VAL A 27 -6.12 12.21 -2.47
N SER A 28 -5.26 11.69 -1.60
CA SER A 28 -4.93 10.27 -1.58
C SER A 28 -6.15 9.39 -1.31
N ALA A 29 -7.06 9.79 -0.42
CA ALA A 29 -8.32 9.08 -0.19
C ALA A 29 -9.19 9.00 -1.45
N ILE A 30 -9.30 10.10 -2.20
CA ILE A 30 -10.07 10.14 -3.47
C ILE A 30 -9.43 9.24 -4.54
N LEU A 31 -8.11 9.28 -4.67
CA LEU A 31 -7.39 8.44 -5.63
C LEU A 31 -7.60 6.95 -5.32
N TRP A 32 -7.44 6.54 -4.07
CA TRP A 32 -7.67 5.15 -3.68
C TRP A 32 -9.14 4.75 -3.73
N LEU A 33 -10.08 5.66 -3.47
CA LEU A 33 -11.51 5.40 -3.67
C LEU A 33 -11.82 5.17 -5.15
N THR A 34 -11.13 5.89 -6.05
CA THR A 34 -11.24 5.68 -7.49
C THR A 34 -10.69 4.32 -7.90
N VAL A 35 -9.55 3.90 -7.35
CA VAL A 35 -9.01 2.52 -7.54
C VAL A 35 -10.04 1.49 -7.08
N LEU A 36 -10.61 1.64 -5.88
CA LEU A 36 -11.60 0.73 -5.32
C LEU A 36 -12.84 0.64 -6.22
N GLY A 37 -13.44 1.79 -6.54
CA GLY A 37 -14.67 1.87 -7.34
C GLY A 37 -14.49 1.28 -8.73
N ARG A 38 -13.38 1.59 -9.41
CA ARG A 38 -13.08 1.00 -10.73
C ARG A 38 -12.84 -0.50 -10.65
N THR A 39 -12.10 -0.97 -9.64
CA THR A 39 -11.82 -2.41 -9.46
C THR A 39 -13.10 -3.20 -9.20
N VAL A 40 -13.93 -2.74 -8.26
CA VAL A 40 -15.23 -3.37 -7.95
C VAL A 40 -16.15 -3.33 -9.17
N GLY A 41 -16.24 -2.18 -9.85
CA GLY A 41 -17.06 -2.04 -11.05
C GLY A 41 -16.65 -3.00 -12.18
N VAL A 42 -15.34 -3.11 -12.45
CA VAL A 42 -14.82 -4.05 -13.46
C VAL A 42 -15.07 -5.49 -13.06
N ASN A 43 -14.85 -5.85 -11.79
CA ASN A 43 -15.11 -7.20 -11.30
C ASN A 43 -16.57 -7.62 -11.49
N VAL A 44 -17.51 -6.72 -11.19
CA VAL A 44 -18.95 -7.00 -11.28
C VAL A 44 -19.42 -7.05 -12.72
N VAL A 45 -18.96 -6.13 -13.59
CA VAL A 45 -19.49 -5.99 -14.94
C VAL A 45 -18.78 -6.89 -15.96
N ARG A 46 -17.47 -7.08 -15.81
CA ARG A 46 -16.62 -7.75 -16.81
C ARG A 46 -15.76 -8.89 -16.25
N GLY A 47 -15.62 -8.97 -14.93
CA GLY A 47 -14.82 -9.99 -14.25
C GLY A 47 -13.39 -9.54 -13.92
N PRO A 48 -12.72 -10.23 -12.98
CA PRO A 48 -11.46 -9.80 -12.40
C PRO A 48 -10.27 -9.81 -13.37
N HIS A 49 -10.35 -10.60 -14.45
CA HIS A 49 -9.29 -10.69 -15.46
C HIS A 49 -9.07 -9.38 -16.24
N LEU A 50 -10.01 -8.44 -16.17
CA LEU A 50 -9.90 -7.10 -16.77
C LEU A 50 -9.51 -6.01 -15.76
N ALA A 51 -9.21 -6.36 -14.51
CA ALA A 51 -8.83 -5.38 -13.50
C ALA A 51 -7.54 -4.64 -13.87
N TYR A 52 -6.49 -5.34 -14.31
CA TYR A 52 -5.24 -4.70 -14.72
C TYR A 52 -5.37 -3.75 -15.91
N PRO A 53 -5.93 -4.15 -17.07
CA PRO A 53 -6.07 -3.21 -18.20
C PRO A 53 -6.98 -2.03 -17.88
N ALA A 54 -7.95 -2.16 -16.97
CA ALA A 54 -8.85 -1.07 -16.63
C ALA A 54 -8.34 -0.14 -15.51
N VAL A 55 -7.53 -0.64 -14.58
CA VAL A 55 -7.20 0.07 -13.33
C VAL A 55 -5.69 0.16 -13.08
N GLY A 56 -4.89 -0.73 -13.68
CA GLY A 56 -3.51 -0.95 -13.29
C GLY A 56 -2.60 0.26 -13.45
N GLU A 57 -2.69 0.98 -14.58
CA GLU A 57 -1.92 2.20 -14.78
C GLU A 57 -2.28 3.29 -13.76
N PHE A 58 -3.57 3.48 -13.51
CA PHE A 58 -4.05 4.45 -12.53
C PHE A 58 -3.61 4.09 -11.10
N CYS A 59 -3.67 2.80 -10.75
CA CYS A 59 -3.19 2.30 -9.47
C CYS A 59 -1.67 2.49 -9.32
N LYS A 60 -0.89 2.18 -10.36
CA LYS A 60 0.57 2.34 -10.36
C LYS A 60 0.98 3.78 -10.01
N TRP A 61 0.38 4.77 -10.65
CA TRP A 61 0.66 6.18 -10.36
C TRP A 61 0.11 6.63 -9.00
N THR A 62 -1.07 6.15 -8.60
CA THR A 62 -1.62 6.41 -7.26
C THR A 62 -0.69 5.89 -6.16
N GLN A 63 -0.20 4.66 -6.30
CA GLN A 63 0.77 4.07 -5.37
C GLN A 63 2.08 4.84 -5.41
N THR A 64 2.55 5.29 -6.58
CA THR A 64 3.78 6.09 -6.72
C THR A 64 3.74 7.37 -5.89
N LEU A 65 2.59 8.01 -5.72
CA LEU A 65 2.46 9.20 -4.86
C LEU A 65 2.74 8.91 -3.37
N ALA A 66 2.61 7.66 -2.91
CA ALA A 66 2.95 7.28 -1.53
C ALA A 66 4.44 7.48 -1.19
N GLY A 67 5.31 7.70 -2.19
CA GLY A 67 6.69 8.12 -1.97
C GLY A 67 6.80 9.44 -1.19
N MET A 68 5.77 10.29 -1.27
CA MET A 68 5.68 11.50 -0.43
C MET A 68 5.63 11.16 1.06
N GLU A 69 5.09 10.02 1.46
CA GLU A 69 5.08 9.60 2.87
C GLU A 69 6.48 9.28 3.37
N VAL A 70 7.30 8.65 2.52
CA VAL A 70 8.71 8.40 2.83
C VAL A 70 9.43 9.73 3.05
N LEU A 71 9.18 10.72 2.18
CA LEU A 71 9.74 12.06 2.32
C LEU A 71 9.22 12.77 3.58
N HIS A 72 7.92 12.64 3.89
CA HIS A 72 7.34 13.23 5.11
C HIS A 72 7.96 12.64 6.37
N SER A 73 8.20 11.33 6.42
CA SER A 73 8.88 10.66 7.53
C SER A 73 10.35 11.05 7.60
N LEU A 74 11.06 11.07 6.47
CA LEU A 74 12.48 11.40 6.36
C LEU A 74 12.78 12.83 6.85
N PHE A 75 11.97 13.80 6.44
CA PHE A 75 12.14 15.21 6.82
C PHE A 75 11.42 15.57 8.13
N GLY A 76 10.84 14.60 8.83
CA GLY A 76 10.15 14.83 10.12
C GLY A 76 8.89 15.69 10.01
N VAL A 77 8.27 15.73 8.83
CA VAL A 77 6.94 16.32 8.61
C VAL A 77 5.91 15.54 9.41
N VAL A 78 6.00 14.22 9.47
CA VAL A 78 5.15 13.37 10.31
C VAL A 78 5.98 12.62 11.33
N ARG A 79 5.36 12.25 12.46
CA ARG A 79 6.00 11.42 13.50
C ARG A 79 5.83 9.94 13.18
N ALA A 80 6.32 9.50 12.01
CA ALA A 80 6.30 8.10 11.61
C ALA A 80 7.74 7.57 11.49
N PRO A 81 8.03 6.32 11.89
CA PRO A 81 9.36 5.75 11.74
C PRO A 81 9.74 5.62 10.25
N PHE A 82 10.82 6.27 9.84
CA PHE A 82 11.27 6.31 8.45
C PHE A 82 11.43 4.92 7.82
N LEU A 83 12.19 4.01 8.47
CA LEU A 83 12.44 2.68 7.92
C LEU A 83 11.15 1.88 7.71
N THR A 84 10.19 1.99 8.64
CA THR A 84 8.89 1.32 8.50
C THR A 84 8.10 1.89 7.33
N THR A 85 8.02 3.22 7.18
CA THR A 85 7.34 3.85 6.04
C THR A 85 8.02 3.50 4.71
N PHE A 86 9.35 3.51 4.68
CA PHE A 86 10.13 3.14 3.50
C PHE A 86 9.83 1.71 3.06
N MET A 87 9.91 0.74 3.97
CA MET A 87 9.66 -0.67 3.66
C MET A 87 8.22 -0.90 3.17
N GLN A 88 7.23 -0.24 3.78
CA GLN A 88 5.82 -0.34 3.37
C GLN A 88 5.57 0.20 1.95
N VAL A 89 6.20 1.32 1.59
CA VAL A 89 6.03 1.93 0.27
C VAL A 89 6.82 1.15 -0.78
N PHE A 90 8.06 0.77 -0.46
CA PHE A 90 8.93 0.04 -1.38
C PHE A 90 8.41 -1.36 -1.70
N SER A 91 7.82 -2.09 -0.73
CA SER A 91 7.23 -3.40 -1.01
C SER A 91 6.12 -3.31 -2.06
N ARG A 92 5.27 -2.29 -1.98
CA ARG A 92 4.22 -2.07 -2.98
C ARG A 92 4.77 -1.56 -4.32
N TYR A 93 5.86 -0.80 -4.33
CA TYR A 93 6.56 -0.45 -5.57
C TYR A 93 7.11 -1.68 -6.28
N ALA A 94 7.70 -2.62 -5.53
CA ALA A 94 8.17 -3.88 -6.09
C ALA A 94 7.04 -4.61 -6.82
N ILE A 95 5.80 -4.58 -6.30
CA ILE A 95 4.65 -5.14 -6.99
C ILE A 95 4.26 -4.32 -8.23
N VAL A 96 3.91 -3.03 -8.06
CA VAL A 96 3.28 -2.28 -9.17
C VAL A 96 4.24 -2.00 -10.33
N TRP A 97 5.53 -1.77 -10.02
CA TRP A 97 6.58 -1.51 -11.01
C TRP A 97 7.39 -2.76 -11.34
N GLY A 98 7.79 -3.53 -10.33
CA GLY A 98 8.70 -4.68 -10.51
C GLY A 98 8.00 -5.98 -10.92
N ILE A 99 6.69 -6.11 -10.71
CA ILE A 99 5.93 -7.31 -11.08
C ILE A 99 4.91 -6.97 -12.15
N THR A 100 3.88 -6.19 -11.83
CA THR A 100 2.71 -6.07 -12.72
C THR A 100 2.99 -5.22 -13.95
N ASP A 101 3.93 -4.26 -13.89
CA ASP A 101 4.35 -3.49 -15.07
C ASP A 101 5.23 -4.31 -16.03
N LEU A 102 6.11 -5.15 -15.48
CA LEU A 102 6.98 -6.03 -16.27
C LEU A 102 6.23 -7.25 -16.83
N PHE A 103 5.22 -7.73 -16.09
CA PHE A 103 4.45 -8.92 -16.41
C PHE A 103 2.94 -8.62 -16.37
N PRO A 104 2.43 -7.76 -17.28
CA PRO A 104 1.04 -7.32 -17.27
C PRO A 104 0.02 -8.46 -17.41
N GLN A 105 0.42 -9.59 -18.00
CA GLN A 105 -0.37 -10.82 -18.06
C GLN A 105 -0.75 -11.37 -16.69
N LEU A 106 0.06 -11.14 -15.65
CA LEU A 106 -0.26 -11.55 -14.28
C LEU A 106 -1.44 -10.77 -13.71
N GLY A 107 -1.70 -9.59 -14.28
CA GLY A 107 -2.85 -8.75 -13.97
C GLY A 107 -4.22 -9.36 -14.33
N ALA A 108 -4.25 -10.41 -15.16
CA ALA A 108 -5.46 -11.18 -15.42
C ALA A 108 -5.82 -12.16 -14.28
N SER A 109 -4.90 -12.36 -13.33
CA SER A 109 -5.15 -13.22 -12.17
C SER A 109 -6.18 -12.60 -11.22
N PRO A 110 -7.11 -13.38 -10.65
CA PRO A 110 -7.98 -12.90 -9.57
C PRO A 110 -7.19 -12.33 -8.38
N ALA A 111 -5.96 -12.82 -8.15
CA ALA A 111 -5.06 -12.30 -7.12
C ALA A 111 -4.75 -10.81 -7.30
N TYR A 112 -4.57 -10.35 -8.54
CA TYR A 112 -4.35 -8.93 -8.81
C TYR A 112 -5.55 -8.09 -8.39
N SER A 113 -6.75 -8.56 -8.73
CA SER A 113 -7.98 -7.85 -8.37
C SER A 113 -8.24 -7.86 -6.85
N SER A 114 -8.05 -9.00 -6.18
CA SER A 114 -8.18 -9.07 -4.71
C SER A 114 -7.15 -8.20 -3.99
N MET A 115 -5.92 -8.13 -4.50
CA MET A 115 -4.90 -7.21 -4.00
C MET A 115 -5.36 -5.75 -4.11
N LEU A 116 -5.86 -5.32 -5.28
CA LEU A 116 -6.35 -3.95 -5.47
C LEU A 116 -7.49 -3.61 -4.51
N VAL A 117 -8.44 -4.53 -4.28
CA VAL A 117 -9.52 -4.33 -3.30
C VAL A 117 -8.95 -4.22 -1.87
N ALA A 118 -8.04 -5.11 -1.49
CA ALA A 118 -7.44 -5.10 -0.15
C ALA A 118 -6.65 -3.81 0.12
N TRP A 119 -5.81 -3.41 -0.84
CA TRP A 119 -5.04 -2.18 -0.77
C TRP A 119 -5.94 -0.96 -0.70
N SER A 120 -6.87 -0.83 -1.64
CA SER A 120 -7.71 0.36 -1.74
C SER A 120 -8.63 0.54 -0.53
N LEU A 121 -9.21 -0.53 0.03
CA LEU A 121 -9.97 -0.44 1.29
C LEU A 121 -9.09 0.02 2.46
N THR A 122 -7.87 -0.51 2.57
CA THR A 122 -6.91 -0.11 3.60
C THR A 122 -6.55 1.36 3.47
N GLU A 123 -6.25 1.81 2.25
CA GLU A 123 -5.80 3.17 1.97
C GLU A 123 -6.90 4.22 2.09
N VAL A 124 -8.10 3.95 1.56
CA VAL A 124 -9.27 4.82 1.75
C VAL A 124 -9.53 5.03 3.23
N THR A 125 -9.50 3.96 4.03
CA THR A 125 -9.70 4.04 5.48
C THR A 125 -8.60 4.88 6.14
N ARG A 126 -7.33 4.61 5.82
CA ARG A 126 -6.17 5.29 6.40
C ARG A 126 -6.14 6.78 6.11
N TYR A 127 -6.21 7.15 4.83
CA TYR A 127 -6.14 8.54 4.43
C TYR A 127 -7.37 9.34 4.88
N SER A 128 -8.57 8.75 4.82
CA SER A 128 -9.78 9.40 5.36
C SER A 128 -9.66 9.65 6.86
N TYR A 129 -9.18 8.66 7.62
CA TYR A 129 -8.94 8.80 9.04
C TYR A 129 -7.94 9.93 9.36
N PHE A 130 -6.82 10.02 8.63
CA PHE A 130 -5.84 11.08 8.82
C PHE A 130 -6.37 12.46 8.43
N ALA A 131 -7.06 12.59 7.29
CA ALA A 131 -7.62 13.86 6.83
C ALA A 131 -8.64 14.43 7.84
N LEU A 132 -9.55 13.59 8.32
CA LEU A 132 -10.60 14.02 9.25
C LEU A 132 -10.02 14.32 10.64
N THR A 133 -9.14 13.45 11.14
CA THR A 133 -8.52 13.64 12.48
C THR A 133 -7.72 14.95 12.53
N LEU A 134 -6.97 15.27 11.47
CA LEU A 134 -6.25 16.54 11.36
C LEU A 134 -7.18 17.76 11.21
N SER A 135 -8.40 17.55 10.71
CA SER A 135 -9.45 18.57 10.61
C SER A 135 -10.25 18.75 11.92
N GLY A 136 -9.90 18.01 12.98
CA GLY A 136 -10.55 18.10 14.28
C GLY A 136 -11.75 17.16 14.48
N TRP A 137 -11.99 16.23 13.55
CA TRP A 137 -13.08 15.25 13.66
C TRP A 137 -12.56 13.82 13.50
N GLN A 138 -12.87 12.95 14.46
CA GLN A 138 -12.39 11.56 14.46
C GLN A 138 -13.59 10.59 14.45
N PRO A 139 -14.08 10.16 13.27
CA PRO A 139 -15.22 9.27 13.19
C PRO A 139 -14.91 7.90 13.82
N SER A 140 -15.78 7.45 14.72
CA SER A 140 -15.64 6.16 15.40
C SER A 140 -15.65 4.99 14.41
N ALA A 141 -16.46 5.06 13.35
CA ALA A 141 -16.52 4.02 12.32
C ALA A 141 -15.20 3.86 11.57
N LEU A 142 -14.54 4.96 11.17
CA LEU A 142 -13.23 4.90 10.50
C LEU A 142 -12.12 4.44 11.44
N HIS A 143 -12.18 4.88 12.70
CA HIS A 143 -11.27 4.38 13.72
C HIS A 143 -11.43 2.86 13.87
N TRP A 144 -12.66 2.37 14.03
CA TRP A 144 -12.95 0.94 14.12
C TRP A 144 -12.46 0.18 12.89
N LEU A 145 -12.82 0.64 11.69
CA LEU A 145 -12.44 -0.01 10.43
C LEU A 145 -10.93 -0.11 10.31
N ARG A 146 -10.19 0.95 10.68
CA ARG A 146 -8.73 0.96 10.66
C ARG A 146 -8.10 -0.16 11.49
N TYR A 147 -8.66 -0.45 12.68
CA TYR A 147 -8.10 -1.45 13.59
C TYR A 147 -8.64 -2.86 13.36
N HIS A 148 -9.85 -3.01 12.83
CA HIS A 148 -10.50 -4.31 12.65
C HIS A 148 -10.44 -4.85 11.22
N ALA A 149 -10.43 -4.00 10.20
CA ALA A 149 -10.34 -4.48 8.81
C ALA A 149 -9.00 -5.20 8.53
N PHE A 150 -7.96 -4.87 9.30
CA PHE A 150 -6.64 -5.49 9.20
C PHE A 150 -6.72 -7.03 9.23
N PHE A 151 -7.56 -7.62 10.09
CA PHE A 151 -7.66 -9.08 10.21
C PHE A 151 -8.09 -9.80 8.92
N VAL A 152 -8.82 -9.11 8.04
CA VAL A 152 -9.28 -9.67 6.77
C VAL A 152 -8.42 -9.17 5.61
N LEU A 153 -8.18 -7.86 5.56
CA LEU A 153 -7.50 -7.23 4.43
C LEU A 153 -6.01 -7.56 4.39
N TYR A 154 -5.37 -7.76 5.53
CA TYR A 154 -3.94 -8.07 5.58
C TYR A 154 -3.63 -9.45 5.00
N PRO A 155 -4.25 -10.56 5.45
CA PRO A 155 -4.05 -11.86 4.81
C PRO A 155 -4.43 -11.86 3.33
N LEU A 156 -5.51 -11.18 2.95
CA LEU A 156 -5.94 -11.08 1.56
C LEU A 156 -4.90 -10.38 0.67
N GLY A 157 -4.41 -9.22 1.10
CA GLY A 157 -3.40 -8.46 0.37
C GLY A 157 -2.09 -9.23 0.25
N ILE A 158 -1.57 -9.71 1.37
CA ILE A 158 -0.28 -10.39 1.46
C ILE A 158 -0.26 -11.72 0.69
N SER A 159 -1.34 -12.52 0.73
CA SER A 159 -1.45 -13.73 -0.09
C SER A 159 -1.58 -13.43 -1.59
N SER A 160 -2.28 -12.37 -1.95
CA SER A 160 -2.42 -11.94 -3.34
C SER A 160 -1.07 -11.45 -3.91
N GLU A 161 -0.33 -10.67 -3.15
CA GLU A 161 1.03 -10.21 -3.50
C GLU A 161 1.98 -11.40 -3.66
N ALA A 162 1.98 -12.34 -2.70
CA ALA A 162 2.78 -13.56 -2.75
C ALA A 162 2.53 -14.35 -4.04
N TRP A 163 1.25 -14.53 -4.38
CA TRP A 163 0.85 -15.24 -5.58
C TRP A 163 1.39 -14.56 -6.84
N LEU A 164 1.26 -13.24 -6.96
CA LEU A 164 1.75 -12.50 -8.12
C LEU A 164 3.28 -12.58 -8.24
N ILE A 165 4.01 -12.46 -7.13
CA ILE A 165 5.47 -12.57 -7.14
C ILE A 165 5.90 -13.98 -7.53
N TRP A 166 5.27 -15.01 -6.94
CA TRP A 166 5.57 -16.41 -7.27
C TRP A 166 5.35 -16.70 -8.76
N ARG A 167 4.24 -16.22 -9.33
CA ARG A 167 3.95 -16.35 -10.76
C ARG A 167 4.88 -15.54 -11.66
N ALA A 168 5.62 -14.57 -11.11
CA ALA A 168 6.60 -13.79 -11.83
C ALA A 168 8.00 -14.43 -11.85
N VAL A 169 8.31 -15.39 -10.97
CA VAL A 169 9.64 -16.02 -10.87
C VAL A 169 10.09 -16.63 -12.19
N GLU A 170 9.25 -17.48 -12.80
CA GLU A 170 9.57 -18.15 -14.07
C GLU A 170 9.72 -17.15 -15.24
N PRO A 171 8.74 -16.26 -15.54
CA PRO A 171 8.89 -15.33 -16.65
C PRO A 171 10.04 -14.33 -16.44
N ALA A 172 10.37 -13.97 -15.20
CA ALA A 172 11.51 -13.10 -14.88
C ALA A 172 12.86 -13.68 -15.31
N GLN A 173 13.01 -15.01 -15.33
CA GLN A 173 14.26 -15.66 -15.73
C GLN A 173 14.61 -15.36 -17.19
N TYR A 174 13.58 -15.32 -18.04
CA TYR A 174 13.74 -15.18 -19.49
C TYR A 174 13.56 -13.74 -19.97
N ALA A 175 12.68 -12.96 -19.34
CA ALA A 175 12.31 -11.63 -19.80
C ALA A 175 13.13 -10.50 -19.15
N VAL A 176 13.75 -10.73 -17.98
CA VAL A 176 14.52 -9.70 -17.27
C VAL A 176 15.96 -10.14 -17.08
N HIS A 177 16.20 -11.06 -16.13
CA HIS A 177 17.53 -11.62 -15.85
C HIS A 177 17.40 -12.79 -14.87
N PRO A 178 18.22 -13.85 -14.97
CA PRO A 178 18.20 -14.97 -14.02
C PRO A 178 18.35 -14.55 -12.55
N LEU A 179 19.25 -13.59 -12.27
CA LEU A 179 19.41 -13.02 -10.92
C LEU A 179 18.11 -12.39 -10.38
N TYR A 180 17.33 -11.72 -11.23
CA TYR A 180 16.07 -11.11 -10.82
C TYR A 180 15.06 -12.19 -10.41
N SER A 181 14.96 -13.25 -11.20
CA SER A 181 14.16 -14.44 -10.86
C SER A 181 14.60 -15.08 -9.54
N THR A 182 15.91 -15.22 -9.31
CA THR A 182 16.45 -15.72 -8.03
C THR A 182 16.05 -14.81 -6.85
N ILE A 183 16.14 -13.48 -7.01
CA ILE A 183 15.73 -12.53 -5.96
C ILE A 183 14.24 -12.67 -5.63
N LEU A 184 13.38 -12.76 -6.66
CA LEU A 184 11.94 -12.95 -6.46
C LEU A 184 11.63 -14.28 -5.77
N TRP A 185 12.29 -15.36 -6.18
CA TRP A 185 12.14 -16.66 -5.55
C TRP A 185 12.58 -16.64 -4.09
N SER A 186 13.75 -16.07 -3.80
CA SER A 186 14.24 -15.91 -2.43
C SER A 186 13.27 -15.09 -1.59
N TYR A 187 12.75 -13.99 -2.12
CA TYR A 187 11.73 -13.19 -1.43
C TYR A 187 10.50 -14.03 -1.08
N VAL A 188 9.98 -14.81 -2.04
CA VAL A 188 8.82 -15.69 -1.78
C VAL A 188 9.14 -16.70 -0.69
N VAL A 189 10.29 -17.38 -0.73
CA VAL A 189 10.66 -18.40 0.26
C VAL A 189 10.88 -17.82 1.67
N PHE A 190 11.54 -16.67 1.79
CA PHE A 190 11.81 -16.07 3.10
C PHE A 190 10.59 -15.40 3.72
N VAL A 191 9.72 -14.82 2.91
CA VAL A 191 8.54 -14.07 3.38
C VAL A 191 7.30 -14.99 3.47
N TYR A 192 7.22 -15.99 2.62
CA TYR A 192 6.13 -16.95 2.48
C TYR A 192 6.69 -18.37 2.43
N PRO A 193 7.28 -18.87 3.53
CA PRO A 193 7.84 -20.21 3.55
C PRO A 193 6.75 -21.20 3.08
N PRO A 194 7.05 -22.06 2.08
CA PRO A 194 6.10 -23.05 1.64
C PRO A 194 5.71 -23.88 2.86
N LEU A 195 4.40 -24.00 3.10
CA LEU A 195 3.90 -25.00 4.05
C LEU A 195 4.46 -26.33 3.57
N GLU A 196 5.33 -26.94 4.37
CA GLU A 196 5.86 -28.27 4.08
C GLU A 196 4.67 -29.15 3.72
N THR A 197 4.62 -29.60 2.47
CA THR A 197 3.64 -30.58 2.03
C THR A 197 3.98 -31.88 2.77
N ALA A 198 3.27 -32.12 3.88
CA ALA A 198 3.23 -33.40 4.58
C ALA A 198 2.57 -34.47 3.72
#